data_AF-A0AAD6X0S8-F1
#
_entry.id   AF-A0AAD6X0S8-F1
#
_cell.length_a   1.000
_cell.length_b   1.000
_cell.length_c   1.000
_cell.angle_alpha   90.00
_cell.angle_beta   90.00
_cell.angle_gamma   90.00
#
_symmetry.space_group_name_H-M   'P 1'
#
loop_
_entity.id
_entity.type
_entity.pdbx_description
1 polymer ?
#
loop_
_entity_poly.entity_id
_entity_poly.type
_entity_poly.pdbx_seq_one_letter_code
_entity_poly.pdbx_strand_id
1 'polypeptide(L)'
;MPSNLAPHQIYSSQLEQLKYGYALWCPEPETGHNFQYAEVRPGDVGYFQEGGFCRLFNVSLPEDDQENSLGVPDGFEPLHLPKGGVLTRDPFLPAQALRSSSVYDVERSAKAGGDLQVVSAGVGVGYSCSKKRGALLNLSQPLKSERILAGIHIKNYVRQHYQSWYDFASALGRDIETGVIVLVTGCMKTYEWTSAVFNNTSKDTGNPLLLPPVMELNKGLKLQVV
;
A
#
# COMPACT_ATOMS: atom_id res chain seq x y z
N MET A 1 18.14 -18.46 -10.48
CA MET A 1 18.24 -17.86 -9.14
C MET A 1 16.86 -17.93 -8.47
N PRO A 2 16.69 -18.49 -7.26
CA PRO A 2 15.42 -18.37 -6.57
C PRO A 2 15.25 -16.90 -6.18
N SER A 3 14.31 -16.18 -6.81
CA SER A 3 14.04 -14.79 -6.46
C SER A 3 13.36 -14.73 -5.11
N ASN A 4 14.14 -14.53 -4.05
CA ASN A 4 13.59 -14.20 -2.75
C ASN A 4 13.06 -12.76 -2.83
N LEU A 5 11.77 -12.62 -3.14
CA LEU A 5 11.11 -11.32 -3.12
C LEU A 5 10.96 -10.88 -1.67
N ALA A 6 11.16 -9.58 -1.42
CA ALA A 6 10.88 -8.99 -0.13
C ALA A 6 9.38 -9.09 0.21
N PRO A 7 8.99 -9.14 1.50
CA PRO A 7 7.59 -9.26 1.93
C PRO A 7 6.67 -8.22 1.26
N HIS A 8 7.09 -6.97 1.19
CA HIS A 8 6.30 -5.90 0.59
C HIS A 8 6.03 -6.11 -0.91
N GLN A 9 6.98 -6.72 -1.65
CA GLN A 9 6.80 -7.05 -3.08
C GLN A 9 5.81 -8.20 -3.27
N ILE A 10 5.85 -9.20 -2.37
CA ILE A 10 4.87 -10.29 -2.37
C ILE A 10 3.49 -9.73 -2.03
N TYR A 11 3.39 -8.92 -0.99
CA TYR A 11 2.13 -8.34 -0.52
C TYR A 11 1.42 -7.53 -1.62
N SER A 12 2.11 -6.56 -2.21
CA SER A 12 1.54 -5.71 -3.25
C SER A 12 1.13 -6.51 -4.49
N SER A 13 2.02 -7.38 -5.00
CA SER A 13 1.73 -8.20 -6.18
C SER A 13 0.61 -9.21 -5.97
N GLN A 14 0.51 -9.81 -4.77
CA GLN A 14 -0.54 -10.78 -4.48
C GLN A 14 -1.90 -10.12 -4.25
N LEU A 15 -1.97 -8.91 -3.68
CA LEU A 15 -3.23 -8.20 -3.49
C LEU A 15 -3.69 -7.38 -4.71
N GLU A 16 -2.83 -7.11 -5.68
CA GLU A 16 -3.17 -6.41 -6.93
C GLU A 16 -4.36 -7.04 -7.67
N GLN A 17 -4.52 -8.37 -7.55
CA GLN A 17 -5.64 -9.08 -8.16
C GLN A 17 -7.02 -8.64 -7.65
N LEU A 18 -7.10 -8.00 -6.48
CA LEU A 18 -8.34 -7.47 -5.90
C LEU A 18 -8.80 -6.16 -6.56
N LYS A 19 -7.96 -5.52 -7.37
CA LYS A 19 -8.29 -4.29 -8.12
C LYS A 19 -8.72 -3.10 -7.26
N TYR A 20 -8.27 -3.09 -6.00
CA TYR A 20 -8.35 -1.93 -5.12
C TYR A 20 -7.15 -0.98 -5.25
N GLY A 21 -6.16 -1.35 -6.08
CA GLY A 21 -4.96 -0.58 -6.40
C GLY A 21 -3.67 -1.20 -5.82
N TYR A 22 -2.67 -0.39 -5.48
CA TYR A 22 -1.36 -0.76 -4.93
C TYR A 22 -1.34 -0.90 -3.40
N ALA A 23 -1.36 -2.14 -2.90
CA ALA A 23 -1.34 -2.39 -1.46
C ALA A 23 0.03 -2.06 -0.82
N LEU A 24 0.04 -1.16 0.17
CA LEU A 24 1.23 -0.82 0.95
C LEU A 24 1.45 -1.82 2.09
N TRP A 25 2.69 -2.29 2.25
CA TRP A 25 3.10 -3.16 3.35
C TRP A 25 3.42 -2.37 4.62
N CYS A 26 3.93 -1.15 4.44
CA CYS A 26 4.15 -0.17 5.49
C CYS A 26 3.18 1.02 5.31
N PRO A 27 1.93 0.88 5.83
CA PRO A 27 0.92 1.89 6.04
C PRO A 27 1.33 3.32 6.22
N GLU A 28 2.20 3.41 7.20
CA GLU A 28 2.32 4.54 8.07
C GLU A 28 3.08 5.63 7.32
N PRO A 29 2.63 6.90 7.44
CA PRO A 29 3.40 7.99 6.90
C PRO A 29 4.77 8.01 7.57
N GLU A 30 5.81 8.31 6.78
CA GLU A 30 7.14 8.51 7.35
C GLU A 30 7.07 9.67 8.35
N THR A 31 7.39 9.37 9.61
CA THR A 31 7.43 10.37 10.68
C THR A 31 8.89 10.61 11.06
N GLY A 32 9.34 11.86 10.92
CA GLY A 32 10.72 12.25 11.23
C GLY A 32 10.86 13.77 11.31
N HIS A 33 12.01 14.26 11.78
CA HIS A 33 12.25 15.69 12.02
C HIS A 33 11.99 16.59 10.79
N ASN A 34 12.06 16.04 9.56
CA ASN A 34 11.83 16.75 8.30
C ASN A 34 10.65 16.20 7.48
N PHE A 35 9.90 15.22 8.01
CA PHE A 35 8.77 14.58 7.32
C PHE A 35 7.53 14.69 8.21
N GLN A 36 6.65 15.63 7.86
CA GLN A 36 5.37 15.84 8.52
C GLN A 36 4.27 15.87 7.47
N TYR A 37 3.80 14.70 7.04
CA TYR A 37 2.46 14.58 6.47
C TYR A 37 1.65 13.64 7.33
N ALA A 38 0.40 14.02 7.60
CA ALA A 38 -0.43 13.33 8.58
C ALA A 38 -1.00 12.01 8.05
N GLU A 39 -1.22 11.94 6.73
CA GLU A 39 -1.72 10.79 6.00
C GLU A 39 -1.59 11.01 4.47
N VAL A 40 -1.58 9.94 3.68
CA VAL A 40 -1.76 10.03 2.22
C VAL A 40 -3.20 10.39 1.88
N ARG A 41 -3.32 11.24 0.88
CA ARG A 41 -4.57 11.79 0.38
C ARG A 41 -4.56 11.82 -1.15
N PRO A 42 -5.75 11.83 -1.78
CA PRO A 42 -5.82 12.10 -3.21
C PRO A 42 -5.17 13.45 -3.53
N GLY A 43 -4.35 13.49 -4.57
CA GLY A 43 -3.53 14.64 -4.94
C GLY A 43 -2.06 14.51 -4.53
N ASP A 44 -1.70 13.58 -3.65
CA ASP A 44 -0.30 13.40 -3.29
C ASP A 44 0.52 12.86 -4.46
N VAL A 45 1.68 13.46 -4.68
CA VAL A 45 2.72 12.99 -5.59
C VAL A 45 3.85 12.42 -4.76
N GLY A 46 4.34 11.26 -5.17
CA GLY A 46 5.39 10.57 -4.43
C GLY A 46 5.88 9.32 -5.14
N TYR A 47 6.65 8.51 -4.42
CA TYR A 47 7.21 7.27 -4.91
C TYR A 47 7.10 6.18 -3.84
N PHE A 48 7.33 4.92 -4.21
CA PHE A 48 7.30 3.80 -3.28
C PHE A 48 8.72 3.40 -2.89
N GLN A 49 8.95 3.22 -1.60
CA GLN A 49 10.20 2.72 -1.05
C GLN A 49 9.90 1.76 0.11
N GLU A 50 10.55 0.59 0.10
CA GLU A 50 10.48 -0.41 1.18
C GLU A 50 9.06 -0.79 1.64
N GLY A 51 8.07 -0.70 0.74
CA GLY A 51 6.68 -1.05 1.02
C GLY A 51 5.81 0.08 1.56
N GLY A 52 6.39 1.27 1.77
CA GLY A 52 5.67 2.51 2.07
C GLY A 52 5.54 3.44 0.87
N PHE A 53 4.84 4.56 1.08
CA PHE A 53 4.73 5.66 0.12
C PHE A 53 5.42 6.90 0.67
N CYS A 54 6.42 7.38 -0.04
CA CYS A 54 7.19 8.57 0.28
C CYS A 54 6.58 9.77 -0.44
N ARG A 55 5.89 10.64 0.30
CA ARG A 55 5.23 11.83 -0.25
C ARG A 55 6.25 12.92 -0.56
N LEU A 56 6.10 13.56 -1.72
CA LEU A 56 6.87 14.74 -2.14
C LEU A 56 6.07 16.03 -1.89
N PHE A 57 4.86 16.12 -2.45
CA PHE A 57 3.96 17.28 -2.34
C PHE A 57 2.52 16.86 -2.71
N ASN A 58 1.54 17.74 -2.57
CA ASN A 58 0.16 17.53 -3.04
C ASN A 58 -0.20 18.54 -4.13
N VAL A 59 -0.66 18.05 -5.27
CA VAL A 59 -0.97 18.89 -6.44
C VAL A 59 -2.20 19.77 -6.24
N SER A 60 -3.07 19.46 -5.30
CA SER A 60 -4.31 20.22 -5.04
C SER A 60 -4.11 21.35 -4.03
N LEU A 61 -2.92 21.45 -3.42
CA LEU A 61 -2.56 22.47 -2.45
C LEU A 61 -1.65 23.52 -3.10
N PRO A 62 -1.71 24.79 -2.65
CA PRO A 62 -0.81 25.82 -3.15
C PRO A 62 0.65 25.55 -2.73
N GLU A 63 1.58 26.25 -3.36
CA GLU A 63 3.01 26.15 -3.08
C GLU A 63 3.37 26.53 -1.63
N ASP A 64 2.69 27.51 -1.06
CA ASP A 64 2.90 28.03 0.29
C ASP A 64 2.15 27.24 1.38
N ASP A 65 1.49 26.13 1.02
CA ASP A 65 0.80 25.27 1.97
C ASP A 65 1.79 24.55 2.89
N GLN A 66 1.47 24.48 4.18
CA GLN A 66 2.30 23.78 5.16
C GLN A 66 2.49 22.29 4.83
N GLU A 67 1.50 21.65 4.21
CA GLU A 67 1.62 20.26 3.77
C GLU A 67 2.59 20.14 2.58
N ASN A 68 2.87 21.20 1.81
CA ASN A 68 3.90 21.23 0.76
C ASN A 68 5.26 21.73 1.32
N SER A 69 5.61 21.33 2.54
CA SER A 69 6.82 21.75 3.25
C SER A 69 8.16 21.38 2.60
N LEU A 70 8.18 20.38 1.70
CA LEU A 70 9.37 20.07 0.90
C LEU A 70 9.53 21.00 -0.31
N GLY A 71 8.60 21.95 -0.49
CA GLY A 71 8.44 22.74 -1.69
C GLY A 71 7.61 22.01 -2.75
N VAL A 72 7.63 22.56 -3.96
CA VAL A 72 6.96 22.03 -5.15
C VAL A 72 7.90 22.11 -6.36
N PRO A 73 7.60 21.40 -7.46
CA PRO A 73 8.37 21.50 -8.70
C PRO A 73 8.37 22.91 -9.32
N ASP A 74 9.41 23.23 -10.08
CA ASP A 74 9.47 24.48 -10.85
C ASP A 74 8.27 24.60 -11.82
N GLY A 75 7.67 25.80 -11.86
CA GLY A 75 6.48 26.05 -12.67
C GLY A 75 5.24 25.28 -12.20
N PHE A 76 5.17 24.93 -10.91
CA PHE A 76 4.02 24.27 -10.33
C PHE A 76 2.74 25.12 -10.47
N GLU A 77 1.70 24.48 -11.00
CA GLU A 77 0.35 25.03 -11.06
C GLU A 77 -0.59 24.07 -10.33
N PRO A 78 -1.32 24.50 -9.28
CA PRO A 78 -2.23 23.61 -8.56
C PRO A 78 -3.29 22.97 -9.46
N LEU A 79 -3.52 21.67 -9.28
CA LEU A 79 -4.61 20.95 -9.92
C LEU A 79 -5.94 21.37 -9.29
N HIS A 80 -6.69 22.21 -10.01
CA HIS A 80 -8.03 22.59 -9.61
C HIS A 80 -9.05 21.48 -9.93
N LEU A 81 -9.50 20.77 -8.90
CA LEU A 81 -10.61 19.84 -9.01
C LEU A 81 -11.95 20.59 -8.99
N PRO A 82 -12.92 20.25 -9.85
CA PRO A 82 -14.25 20.84 -9.78
C PRO A 82 -14.93 20.52 -8.45
N LYS A 83 -15.95 21.30 -8.06
CA LYS A 83 -16.78 20.98 -6.90
C LYS A 83 -17.36 19.56 -7.05
N GLY A 84 -17.23 18.72 -6.01
CA GLY A 84 -17.59 17.30 -6.08
C GLY A 84 -16.57 16.43 -6.82
N GLY A 85 -15.39 16.95 -7.11
CA GLY A 85 -14.30 16.25 -7.79
C GLY A 85 -13.67 15.13 -6.96
N VAL A 86 -13.99 15.03 -5.66
CA VAL A 86 -13.60 13.92 -4.79
C VAL A 86 -14.86 13.23 -4.28
N LEU A 87 -14.94 11.92 -4.50
CA LEU A 87 -15.97 11.04 -3.97
C LEU A 87 -15.45 10.36 -2.71
N THR A 88 -16.21 10.51 -1.62
CA THR A 88 -15.97 9.80 -0.37
C THR A 88 -17.04 8.75 -0.15
N ARG A 89 -16.63 7.54 0.26
CA ARG A 89 -17.52 6.44 0.68
C ARG A 89 -17.10 5.97 2.06
N ASP A 90 -18.03 6.05 3.01
CA ASP A 90 -17.80 5.64 4.38
C ASP A 90 -19.08 5.00 4.98
N PRO A 91 -19.10 3.68 5.20
CA PRO A 91 -18.07 2.71 4.84
C PRO A 91 -18.06 2.41 3.33
N PHE A 92 -16.88 2.09 2.78
CA PHE A 92 -16.71 1.51 1.44
C PHE A 92 -16.72 -0.03 1.50
N LEU A 93 -16.02 -0.63 2.47
CA LEU A 93 -16.05 -2.06 2.74
C LEU A 93 -16.31 -2.32 4.24
N PRO A 94 -17.01 -3.39 4.60
CA PRO A 94 -17.12 -3.81 5.99
C PRO A 94 -15.79 -4.39 6.49
N ALA A 95 -15.70 -4.64 7.81
CA ALA A 95 -14.65 -5.46 8.39
C ALA A 95 -14.68 -6.87 7.75
N GLN A 96 -13.57 -7.28 7.15
CA GLN A 96 -13.43 -8.54 6.43
C GLN A 96 -11.97 -8.87 6.13
N ALA A 97 -11.71 -10.12 5.74
CA ALA A 97 -10.43 -10.53 5.19
C ALA A 97 -10.39 -10.31 3.66
N LEU A 98 -9.41 -9.54 3.22
CA LEU A 98 -9.02 -9.37 1.82
C LEU A 98 -7.81 -10.26 1.55
N ARG A 99 -7.88 -11.12 0.54
CA ARG A 99 -6.85 -12.15 0.32
C ARG A 99 -6.60 -12.42 -1.15
N SER A 100 -5.38 -12.82 -1.45
CA SER A 100 -5.05 -13.37 -2.76
C SER A 100 -5.82 -14.66 -3.04
N SER A 101 -6.10 -14.99 -4.30
CA SER A 101 -6.81 -16.22 -4.71
C SER A 101 -6.14 -17.52 -4.25
N SER A 102 -4.85 -17.48 -3.90
CA SER A 102 -4.13 -18.63 -3.35
C SER A 102 -4.37 -18.88 -1.87
N VAL A 103 -4.96 -17.92 -1.14
CA VAL A 103 -5.15 -17.98 0.31
C VAL A 103 -6.59 -18.36 0.65
N TYR A 104 -6.78 -19.30 1.57
CA TYR A 104 -8.09 -19.83 1.97
C TYR A 104 -8.17 -20.07 3.49
N ASP A 105 -9.39 -20.12 4.02
CA ASP A 105 -9.66 -20.34 5.44
C ASP A 105 -9.44 -21.81 5.81
N VAL A 106 -8.91 -22.06 6.99
CA VAL A 106 -8.78 -23.39 7.57
C VAL A 106 -9.39 -23.41 8.96
N GLU A 107 -10.29 -24.37 9.20
CA GLU A 107 -10.85 -24.62 10.52
C GLU A 107 -9.76 -25.17 11.46
N ARG A 108 -9.65 -24.63 12.68
CA ARG A 108 -8.62 -25.01 13.67
C ARG A 108 -8.64 -26.51 14.04
N SER A 109 -9.74 -27.21 13.80
CA SER A 109 -9.94 -28.64 14.10
C SER A 109 -9.45 -29.57 12.99
N ALA A 110 -9.24 -29.07 11.77
CA ALA A 110 -8.71 -29.88 10.68
C ALA A 110 -7.19 -30.04 10.85
N LYS A 111 -6.80 -31.06 11.64
CA LYS A 111 -5.46 -31.66 11.52
C LYS A 111 -5.34 -32.31 10.15
N ALA A 112 -5.18 -31.52 9.10
CA ALA A 112 -4.77 -32.03 7.81
C ALA A 112 -3.28 -32.36 7.92
N GLY A 113 -2.95 -33.66 7.91
CA GLY A 113 -1.57 -34.12 7.86
C GLY A 113 -0.89 -33.58 6.60
N GLY A 114 0.00 -32.62 6.79
CA GLY A 114 0.77 -31.96 5.75
C GLY A 114 1.23 -30.57 6.21
N ASP A 115 2.33 -30.07 5.63
CA ASP A 115 2.97 -28.78 5.92
C ASP A 115 2.10 -27.56 5.53
N LEU A 116 0.91 -27.44 6.12
CA LEU A 116 0.08 -26.27 5.97
C LEU A 116 0.65 -25.14 6.84
N GLN A 117 1.18 -24.09 6.21
CA GLN A 117 1.40 -22.83 6.90
C GLN A 117 0.03 -22.24 7.25
N VAL A 118 -0.24 -22.08 8.55
CA VAL A 118 -1.46 -21.45 9.06
C VAL A 118 -1.10 -20.11 9.67
N VAL A 119 -1.62 -19.01 9.10
CA VAL A 119 -1.50 -17.67 9.68
C VAL A 119 -2.82 -17.32 10.38
N SER A 120 -2.75 -16.83 11.61
CA SER A 120 -3.92 -16.28 12.32
C SER A 120 -3.92 -14.76 12.17
N ALA A 121 -4.83 -14.21 11.38
CA ALA A 121 -5.08 -12.78 11.34
C ALA A 121 -6.41 -12.51 12.07
N GLY A 122 -6.33 -12.04 13.32
CA GLY A 122 -7.51 -11.80 14.16
C GLY A 122 -8.01 -13.01 14.97
N VAL A 123 -9.21 -12.88 15.54
CA VAL A 123 -9.79 -13.84 16.48
C VAL A 123 -10.44 -15.01 15.72
N GLY A 124 -9.80 -16.18 15.76
CA GLY A 124 -10.48 -17.46 15.52
C GLY A 124 -10.23 -18.15 14.17
N VAL A 125 -9.81 -17.43 13.13
CA VAL A 125 -9.67 -17.98 11.76
C VAL A 125 -8.19 -18.19 11.41
N GLY A 126 -7.84 -19.40 10.96
CA GLY A 126 -6.54 -19.69 10.36
C GLY A 126 -6.60 -19.58 8.84
N TYR A 127 -5.50 -19.19 8.23
CA TYR A 127 -5.37 -19.05 6.77
C TYR A 127 -4.22 -19.90 6.24
N SER A 128 -4.43 -20.59 5.13
CA SER A 128 -3.36 -21.30 4.42
C SER A 128 -3.26 -20.88 2.95
N CYS A 129 -2.17 -21.27 2.28
CA CYS A 129 -1.87 -20.88 0.92
C CYS A 129 -1.60 -22.10 0.02
N SER A 130 -2.33 -22.20 -1.09
CA SER A 130 -2.22 -23.28 -2.07
C SER A 130 -1.07 -23.09 -3.07
N LYS A 131 -0.42 -21.92 -3.08
CA LYS A 131 0.67 -21.59 -4.00
C LYS A 131 1.92 -21.20 -3.22
N LYS A 132 3.04 -21.05 -3.94
CA LYS A 132 4.31 -20.54 -3.37
C LYS A 132 4.16 -19.18 -2.71
N ARG A 133 3.21 -18.36 -3.16
CA ARG A 133 3.00 -17.00 -2.68
C ARG A 133 1.52 -16.71 -2.45
N GLY A 134 1.26 -15.91 -1.43
CA GLY A 134 -0.06 -15.40 -1.09
C GLY A 134 0.05 -14.20 -0.17
N ALA A 135 -1.02 -13.43 -0.08
CA ALA A 135 -1.12 -12.30 0.83
C ALA A 135 -2.53 -12.19 1.42
N LEU A 136 -2.58 -11.62 2.61
CA LEU A 136 -3.78 -11.43 3.40
C LEU A 136 -3.73 -10.05 4.05
N LEU A 137 -4.86 -9.35 4.03
CA LEU A 137 -5.14 -8.14 4.78
C LEU A 137 -6.46 -8.36 5.53
N ASN A 138 -6.39 -8.50 6.84
CA ASN A 138 -7.57 -8.58 7.68
C ASN A 138 -7.95 -7.18 8.18
N LEU A 139 -9.15 -6.71 7.82
CA LEU A 139 -9.72 -5.45 8.28
C LEU A 139 -10.56 -5.73 9.53
N SER A 140 -10.11 -5.26 10.69
CA SER A 140 -10.88 -5.38 11.94
C SER A 140 -12.00 -4.34 12.03
N GLN A 141 -11.90 -3.26 11.24
CA GLN A 141 -12.86 -2.17 11.16
C GLN A 141 -13.28 -1.93 9.71
N PRO A 142 -14.44 -1.27 9.48
CA PRO A 142 -14.81 -0.82 8.14
C PRO A 142 -13.73 0.06 7.51
N LEU A 143 -13.68 0.02 6.18
CA LEU A 143 -12.73 0.76 5.38
C LEU A 143 -13.46 1.92 4.68
N LYS A 144 -12.92 3.13 4.80
CA LYS A 144 -13.35 4.35 4.10
C LYS A 144 -12.57 4.50 2.79
N SER A 145 -13.18 5.06 1.75
CA SER A 145 -12.51 5.38 0.49
C SER A 145 -12.73 6.84 0.10
N GLU A 146 -11.68 7.47 -0.44
CA GLU A 146 -11.69 8.80 -1.06
C GLU A 146 -11.13 8.66 -2.49
N ARG A 147 -11.75 9.28 -3.50
CA ARG A 147 -11.27 9.16 -4.89
C ARG A 147 -11.58 10.37 -5.74
N ILE A 148 -10.61 10.83 -6.52
CA ILE A 148 -10.80 11.88 -7.51
C ILE A 148 -11.60 11.35 -8.71
N LEU A 149 -12.66 12.06 -9.08
CA LEU A 149 -13.56 11.76 -10.20
C LEU A 149 -13.27 12.64 -11.44
N ALA A 150 -12.00 12.85 -11.75
CA ALA A 150 -11.55 13.74 -12.83
C ALA A 150 -10.51 13.08 -13.75
N GLY A 151 -10.76 11.84 -14.17
CA GLY A 151 -9.75 11.00 -14.83
C GLY A 151 -9.08 11.60 -16.08
N ILE A 152 -9.80 12.37 -16.90
CA ILE A 152 -9.21 13.03 -18.08
C ILE A 152 -8.30 14.19 -17.64
N HIS A 153 -8.78 15.04 -16.74
CA HIS A 153 -8.00 16.17 -16.21
C HIS A 153 -6.72 15.69 -15.51
N ILE A 154 -6.84 14.65 -14.68
CA ILE A 154 -5.69 14.01 -14.03
C ILE A 154 -4.68 13.52 -15.06
N LYS A 155 -5.13 12.76 -16.08
CA LYS A 155 -4.23 12.22 -17.10
C LYS A 155 -3.49 13.31 -17.86
N ASN A 156 -4.16 14.41 -18.20
CA ASN A 156 -3.54 15.53 -18.89
C ASN A 156 -2.54 16.26 -17.99
N TYR A 157 -2.93 16.51 -16.74
CA TYR A 157 -2.08 17.14 -15.73
C TYR A 157 -0.81 16.31 -15.47
N VAL A 158 -0.95 15.01 -15.23
CA VAL A 158 0.21 14.10 -15.08
C VAL A 158 1.11 14.18 -16.31
N ARG A 159 0.59 14.06 -17.53
CA ARG A 159 1.41 14.12 -18.76
C ARG A 159 2.18 15.43 -18.90
N GLN A 160 1.59 16.54 -18.48
CA GLN A 160 2.20 17.86 -18.59
C GLN A 160 3.31 18.08 -17.56
N HIS A 161 3.13 17.58 -16.33
CA HIS A 161 4.04 17.88 -15.22
C HIS A 161 4.94 16.71 -14.79
N TYR A 162 4.76 15.50 -15.36
CA TYR A 162 5.50 14.30 -14.93
C TYR A 162 7.00 14.51 -14.86
N GLN A 163 7.59 15.14 -15.88
CA GLN A 163 9.03 15.37 -15.93
C GLN A 163 9.50 16.30 -14.81
N SER A 164 8.78 17.40 -14.54
CA SER A 164 9.17 18.33 -13.47
C SER A 164 9.08 17.66 -12.09
N TRP A 165 8.23 16.65 -11.91
CA TRP A 165 8.18 15.88 -10.67
C TRP A 165 9.44 15.04 -10.47
N TYR A 166 10.01 14.47 -11.54
CA TYR A 166 11.30 13.76 -11.47
C TYR A 166 12.45 14.70 -11.17
N ASP A 167 12.47 15.84 -11.85
CA ASP A 167 13.52 16.83 -11.66
C ASP A 167 13.47 17.37 -10.22
N PHE A 168 12.27 17.64 -9.69
CA PHE A 168 12.06 18.04 -8.30
C PHE A 168 12.51 16.99 -7.29
N ALA A 169 12.10 15.73 -7.48
CA ALA A 169 12.52 14.65 -6.60
C ALA A 169 14.06 14.43 -6.63
N SER A 170 14.68 14.59 -7.80
CA SER A 170 16.14 14.53 -7.97
C SER A 170 16.83 15.70 -7.26
N ALA A 171 16.28 16.92 -7.34
CA ALA A 171 16.77 18.10 -6.63
C ALA A 171 16.70 17.95 -5.10
N LEU A 172 15.70 17.21 -4.61
CA LEU A 172 15.59 16.80 -3.20
C LEU A 172 16.56 15.67 -2.80
N GLY A 173 17.41 15.19 -3.73
CA GLY A 173 18.33 14.08 -3.51
C GLY A 173 17.61 12.75 -3.29
N ARG A 174 16.38 12.59 -3.81
CA ARG A 174 15.67 11.31 -3.74
C ARG A 174 16.20 10.39 -4.83
N ASP A 175 16.66 9.23 -4.39
CA ASP A 175 17.05 8.15 -5.29
C ASP A 175 15.80 7.39 -5.76
N ILE A 176 15.36 7.69 -6.98
CA ILE A 176 14.23 7.04 -7.64
C ILE A 176 14.73 5.94 -8.60
N GLU A 177 15.97 5.44 -8.44
CA GLU A 177 16.59 4.46 -9.36
C GLU A 177 15.74 3.20 -9.60
N THR A 178 14.81 2.87 -8.71
CA THR A 178 13.92 1.69 -8.84
C THR A 178 12.43 2.02 -8.95
N GLY A 179 12.05 3.30 -9.00
CA GLY A 179 10.68 3.75 -8.74
C GLY A 179 10.01 4.51 -9.89
N VAL A 180 8.68 4.46 -9.92
CA VAL A 180 7.85 5.33 -10.74
C VAL A 180 7.29 6.40 -9.81
N ILE A 181 7.47 7.69 -10.15
CA ILE A 181 6.70 8.75 -9.47
C ILE A 181 5.23 8.56 -9.83
N VAL A 182 4.37 8.57 -8.82
CA VAL A 182 2.94 8.38 -8.96
C VAL A 182 2.17 9.56 -8.38
N LEU A 183 1.01 9.83 -8.98
CA LEU A 183 -0.02 10.68 -8.41
C LEU A 183 -1.09 9.79 -7.78
N VAL A 184 -1.35 10.01 -6.50
CA VAL A 184 -2.40 9.35 -5.74
C VAL A 184 -3.75 9.91 -6.19
N THR A 185 -4.60 9.06 -6.77
CA THR A 185 -5.93 9.47 -7.28
C THR A 185 -7.08 8.98 -6.40
N GLY A 186 -6.81 8.06 -5.49
CA GLY A 186 -7.72 7.65 -4.44
C GLY A 186 -6.94 7.31 -3.18
N CYS A 187 -7.64 6.98 -2.12
CA CYS A 187 -7.06 6.24 -1.02
C CYS A 187 -8.15 5.47 -0.27
N MET A 188 -7.74 4.39 0.37
CA MET A 188 -8.52 3.55 1.26
C MET A 188 -7.91 3.57 2.65
N LYS A 189 -8.74 3.83 3.66
CA LYS A 189 -8.32 4.13 5.04
C LYS A 189 -9.12 3.30 6.04
N THR A 190 -8.44 2.77 7.05
CA THR A 190 -8.99 2.12 8.24
C THR A 190 -8.03 2.35 9.41
N TYR A 191 -8.49 2.11 10.63
CA TYR A 191 -7.69 2.35 11.84
C TYR A 191 -7.13 1.07 12.45
N GLU A 192 -7.68 -0.10 12.13
CA GLU A 192 -7.23 -1.37 12.69
C GLU A 192 -7.20 -2.46 11.62
N TRP A 193 -6.01 -2.99 11.37
CA TRP A 193 -5.79 -4.00 10.35
C TRP A 193 -4.64 -4.94 10.75
N THR A 194 -4.51 -6.05 10.01
CA THR A 194 -3.38 -6.98 10.12
C THR A 194 -3.07 -7.53 8.75
N SER A 195 -1.80 -7.50 8.35
CA SER A 195 -1.34 -8.11 7.10
C SER A 195 -0.54 -9.39 7.34
N ALA A 196 -0.46 -10.22 6.31
CA ALA A 196 0.47 -11.34 6.25
C ALA A 196 0.83 -11.69 4.80
N VAL A 197 2.00 -12.31 4.63
CA VAL A 197 2.44 -12.91 3.36
C VAL A 197 2.83 -14.37 3.55
N PHE A 198 2.53 -15.17 2.54
CA PHE A 198 3.00 -16.54 2.41
C PHE A 198 4.12 -16.56 1.37
N ASN A 199 5.25 -17.21 1.69
CA ASN A 199 6.39 -17.34 0.77
C ASN A 199 7.06 -18.71 0.95
N ASN A 200 6.53 -19.73 0.28
CA ASN A 200 7.07 -21.07 0.29
C ASN A 200 8.01 -21.28 -0.91
N THR A 201 9.31 -21.28 -0.64
CA THR A 201 10.38 -21.41 -1.63
C THR A 201 11.04 -22.80 -1.61
N SER A 202 10.30 -23.90 -1.41
CA SER A 202 10.95 -25.22 -1.42
C SER A 202 11.33 -25.71 -2.83
N LYS A 203 12.62 -26.02 -3.00
CA LYS A 203 13.05 -27.33 -3.51
C LYS A 203 13.82 -27.98 -2.36
N ASP A 204 13.50 -29.23 -2.13
CA ASP A 204 14.21 -30.22 -1.33
C ASP A 204 13.77 -30.51 0.12
N THR A 205 13.88 -31.80 0.37
CA THR A 205 13.39 -32.62 1.47
C THR A 205 14.06 -32.31 2.80
N GLY A 206 13.26 -32.30 3.88
CA GLY A 206 13.77 -32.25 5.25
C GLY A 206 13.73 -30.86 5.88
N ASN A 207 12.74 -30.67 6.74
CA ASN A 207 12.52 -29.51 7.62
C ASN A 207 11.81 -28.29 6.96
N PRO A 208 10.47 -28.19 7.05
CA PRO A 208 9.65 -27.16 6.37
C PRO A 208 9.65 -25.80 7.07
N LEU A 209 10.59 -25.55 7.98
CA LEU A 209 10.67 -24.31 8.73
C LEU A 209 11.98 -23.59 8.39
N LEU A 210 11.98 -22.91 7.24
CA LEU A 210 12.66 -21.62 7.18
C LEU A 210 11.68 -20.57 7.72
N LEU A 211 11.48 -20.58 9.04
CA LEU A 211 11.10 -19.38 9.78
C LEU A 211 12.41 -18.73 10.24
N PRO A 212 12.89 -17.63 9.64
CA PRO A 212 13.63 -16.64 10.41
C PRO A 212 12.64 -15.83 11.25
N PRO A 213 13.13 -15.21 12.33
CA PRO A 213 12.30 -14.67 13.41
C PRO A 213 11.39 -13.56 12.88
N VAL A 214 10.25 -13.41 13.54
CA VAL A 214 9.26 -12.36 13.28
C VAL A 214 8.35 -12.65 12.08
N MET A 215 7.29 -13.40 12.38
CA MET A 215 5.98 -13.16 11.80
C MET A 215 5.65 -11.67 12.06
N GLU A 216 6.01 -10.78 11.13
CA GLU A 216 5.70 -9.35 11.24
C GLU A 216 4.20 -9.17 10.98
N LEU A 217 3.40 -9.42 12.03
CA LEU A 217 2.14 -8.71 12.18
C LEU A 217 2.49 -7.24 12.38
N ASN A 218 2.41 -6.45 11.31
CA ASN A 218 2.34 -5.02 11.50
C ASN A 218 0.94 -4.71 12.07
N LYS A 219 0.91 -4.32 13.36
CA LYS A 219 -0.27 -3.83 14.05
C LYS A 219 -0.11 -2.31 14.16
N GLY A 220 -0.46 -1.62 13.10
CA GLY A 220 -0.41 -0.16 13.04
C GLY A 220 -1.79 0.47 13.22
N LEU A 221 -1.84 1.59 13.93
CA LEU A 221 -2.93 2.55 13.84
C LEU A 221 -2.60 3.52 12.71
N LYS A 222 -3.52 3.61 11.73
CA LYS A 222 -3.52 4.38 10.47
C LYS A 222 -3.09 3.58 9.23
N LEU A 223 -4.05 3.40 8.33
CA LEU A 223 -3.90 2.83 6.99
C LEU A 223 -3.82 3.94 5.94
N GLN A 224 -2.99 3.73 4.92
CA GLN A 224 -3.02 4.39 3.62
C GLN A 224 -2.87 3.33 2.53
N VAL A 225 -3.74 3.34 1.53
CA VAL A 225 -3.69 2.43 0.37
C VAL A 225 -4.27 3.14 -0.87
N VAL A 226 -3.48 3.25 -1.95
CA VAL A 226 -3.77 3.60 -3.40
C VAL A 226 -4.70 4.73 -3.82
#